data_AF-A0A140L4Z2-F1
#
_entry.id   AF-A0A140L4Z2-F1
#
_cell.length_a   1.000
_cell.length_b   1.000
_cell.length_c   1.000
_cell.angle_alpha   90.00
_cell.angle_beta   90.00
_cell.angle_gamma   90.00
#
_symmetry.space_group_name_H-M   'P 1'
#
loop_
_entity.id
_entity.type
_entity.pdbx_description
1 polymer ?
#
loop_
_entity_poly.entity_id
_entity_poly.type
_entity_poly.pdbx_seq_one_letter_code
_entity_poly.pdbx_strand_id
1 'polypeptide(L)'
;MQHQANFTEKELMNDLLMSEKQVSSAYTVGITESSCTNLRNILTRCEQNVFANQQDIFNAMQQRGWYTVKKAAAQDVQTAKDKYNQIKNELK
;
A
#
# COMPACT_ATOMS: atom_id res chain seq x y z
N MET A 1 28.14 -22.01 19.12
CA MET A 1 27.21 -20.92 19.45
C MET A 1 26.17 -20.85 18.34
N GLN A 2 24.95 -21.30 18.61
CA GLN A 2 23.83 -21.09 17.67
C GLN A 2 23.31 -19.67 17.87
N HIS A 3 23.57 -18.79 16.90
CA HIS A 3 23.00 -17.45 16.88
C HIS A 3 21.60 -17.57 16.26
N GLN A 4 20.58 -17.74 17.09
CA GLN A 4 19.20 -17.72 16.62
C GLN A 4 18.80 -16.25 16.48
N ALA A 5 18.68 -15.77 15.23
CA ALA A 5 18.12 -14.46 14.95
C ALA A 5 16.63 -14.46 15.33
N ASN A 6 16.33 -14.07 16.57
CA ASN A 6 14.98 -14.01 17.08
C ASN A 6 14.39 -12.64 16.77
N PHE A 7 13.83 -12.49 15.56
CA PHE A 7 13.01 -11.33 15.24
C PHE A 7 11.76 -11.30 16.13
N THR A 8 11.41 -10.12 16.60
CA THR A 8 10.13 -9.90 17.26
C THR A 8 9.00 -9.99 16.25
N GLU A 9 7.78 -10.31 16.71
CA GLU A 9 6.61 -10.34 15.85
C GLU A 9 6.36 -8.97 15.17
N LYS A 10 6.70 -7.87 15.84
CA LYS A 10 6.62 -6.52 15.27
C LYS A 10 7.62 -6.34 14.13
N GLU A 11 8.85 -6.81 14.26
CA GLU A 11 9.85 -6.74 13.20
C GLU A 11 9.45 -7.61 12.00
N LEU A 12 8.97 -8.82 12.25
CA LEU A 12 8.44 -9.70 11.19
C LEU A 12 7.26 -9.04 10.45
N MET A 13 6.34 -8.39 11.17
CA MET A 13 5.21 -7.71 10.55
C MET A 13 5.62 -6.48 9.73
N ASN A 14 6.67 -5.76 10.16
CA ASN A 14 7.25 -4.68 9.38
C ASN A 14 7.95 -5.20 8.11
N ASP A 15 8.66 -6.32 8.22
CA ASP A 15 9.29 -6.98 7.07
C ASP A 15 8.27 -7.45 6.03
N LEU A 16 7.16 -8.05 6.48
CA LEU A 16 6.02 -8.39 5.62
C LEU A 16 5.44 -7.15 4.94
N LEU A 17 5.19 -6.08 5.71
CA LEU A 17 4.64 -4.83 5.15
C LEU A 17 5.59 -4.20 4.11
N MET A 18 6.90 -4.22 4.35
CA MET A 18 7.90 -3.73 3.39
C MET A 18 7.96 -4.60 2.13
N SER A 19 7.91 -5.92 2.29
CA SER A 19 7.90 -6.87 1.18
C SER A 19 6.71 -6.65 0.26
N GLU A 20 5.50 -6.52 0.82
CA GLU A 20 4.29 -6.24 0.03
C GLU A 20 4.39 -4.89 -0.72
N LYS A 21 4.96 -3.85 -0.10
CA LYS A 21 5.20 -2.55 -0.79
C LYS A 21 6.17 -2.69 -1.96
N GLN A 22 7.23 -3.47 -1.79
CA GLN A 22 8.21 -3.69 -2.84
C GLN A 22 7.61 -4.46 -4.01
N VAL A 23 6.85 -5.52 -3.73
CA VAL A 23 6.16 -6.32 -4.76
C VAL A 23 5.14 -5.47 -5.50
N SER A 24 4.35 -4.66 -4.80
CA SER A 24 3.37 -3.75 -5.40
C SER A 24 4.00 -2.75 -6.38
N SER A 25 5.15 -2.18 -6.02
CA SER A 25 5.92 -1.31 -6.92
C SER A 25 6.35 -2.04 -8.20
N ALA A 26 6.86 -3.27 -8.06
CA ALA A 26 7.30 -4.08 -9.20
C ALA A 26 6.11 -4.48 -10.11
N TYR A 27 4.98 -4.89 -9.54
CA TYR A 27 3.79 -5.22 -10.31
C TYR A 27 3.18 -4.00 -11.00
N THR A 28 3.18 -2.83 -10.36
CA THR A 28 2.72 -1.59 -11.00
C THR A 28 3.50 -1.30 -12.27
N VAL A 29 4.84 -1.33 -12.22
CA VAL A 29 5.70 -1.18 -13.41
C VAL A 29 5.38 -2.24 -14.46
N GLY A 30 5.30 -3.51 -14.06
CA GLY A 30 4.99 -4.61 -14.96
C GLY A 30 3.62 -4.46 -15.64
N ILE A 31 2.59 -4.03 -14.92
CA ILE A 31 1.23 -3.81 -15.44
C ILE A 31 1.23 -2.68 -16.46
N THR A 32 1.89 -1.56 -16.16
CA THR A 32 1.90 -0.37 -17.02
C THR A 32 2.77 -0.55 -18.26
N GLU A 33 3.81 -1.38 -18.20
CA GLU A 33 4.77 -1.57 -19.29
C GLU A 33 4.56 -2.88 -20.09
N SER A 34 3.66 -3.77 -19.63
CA SER A 34 3.33 -5.01 -20.38
C SER A 34 2.53 -4.71 -21.64
N SER A 35 3.05 -5.07 -22.80
CA SER A 35 2.33 -5.02 -24.10
C SER A 35 1.33 -6.17 -24.27
N CYS A 36 1.54 -7.31 -23.60
CA CYS A 36 0.67 -8.47 -23.65
C CYS A 36 -0.50 -8.34 -22.66
N THR A 37 -1.73 -8.32 -23.17
CA THR A 37 -2.96 -8.22 -22.34
C THR A 37 -3.08 -9.37 -21.34
N ASN A 38 -2.74 -10.60 -21.73
CA ASN A 38 -2.84 -11.74 -20.83
C ASN A 38 -1.87 -11.61 -19.64
N LEU A 39 -0.62 -11.21 -19.91
CA LEU A 39 0.36 -10.95 -18.86
C LEU A 39 -0.11 -9.82 -17.93
N ARG A 40 -0.59 -8.72 -18.50
CA ARG A 40 -1.14 -7.59 -17.73
C ARG A 40 -2.26 -8.02 -16.80
N ASN A 41 -3.18 -8.85 -17.27
CA ASN A 41 -4.30 -9.36 -16.46
C ASN A 41 -3.81 -10.25 -15.31
N ILE A 42 -2.81 -11.10 -15.56
CA ILE A 42 -2.19 -11.94 -14.51
C ILE A 42 -1.53 -11.06 -13.45
N LEU A 43 -0.71 -10.09 -13.86
CA LEU A 43 -0.04 -9.18 -12.93
C LEU A 43 -1.05 -8.36 -12.12
N THR A 44 -2.13 -7.89 -12.76
CA THR A 44 -3.22 -7.16 -12.06
C THR A 44 -3.90 -8.04 -11.01
N ARG A 45 -4.14 -9.32 -11.30
CA ARG A 45 -4.71 -10.26 -10.32
C ARG A 45 -3.74 -10.53 -9.17
N CYS A 46 -2.44 -10.65 -9.44
CA CYS A 46 -1.44 -10.78 -8.38
C CYS A 46 -1.39 -9.52 -7.50
N GLU A 47 -1.46 -8.33 -8.10
CA GLU A 47 -1.50 -7.06 -7.37
C GLU A 47 -2.72 -6.93 -6.47
N GLN A 48 -3.89 -7.42 -6.91
CA GLN A 48 -5.08 -7.47 -6.06
C GLN A 48 -4.88 -8.33 -4.80
N ASN A 49 -4.13 -9.43 -4.91
CA ASN A 49 -3.78 -10.25 -3.75
C ASN A 49 -2.81 -9.51 -2.81
N VAL A 50 -1.82 -8.80 -3.38
CA VAL A 50 -0.89 -7.95 -2.60
C VAL A 50 -1.65 -6.87 -1.82
N PHE A 51 -2.65 -6.23 -2.42
CA PHE A 51 -3.49 -5.26 -1.73
C PHE A 51 -4.28 -5.88 -0.56
N ALA A 52 -4.87 -7.07 -0.76
CA ALA A 52 -5.57 -7.78 0.31
C ALA A 52 -4.63 -8.12 1.47
N ASN A 53 -3.46 -8.71 1.17
CA ASN A 53 -2.46 -9.04 2.17
C ASN A 53 -1.98 -7.80 2.94
N GLN A 54 -1.66 -6.72 2.23
CA GLN A 54 -1.20 -5.48 2.83
C GLN A 54 -2.27 -4.84 3.72
N GLN A 55 -3.55 -4.94 3.35
CA GLN A 55 -4.66 -4.48 4.18
C GLN A 55 -4.77 -5.31 5.47
N ASP A 56 -4.63 -6.63 5.39
CA ASP A 56 -4.67 -7.51 6.56
C ASP A 56 -3.49 -7.25 7.51
N ILE A 57 -2.27 -7.11 6.97
CA ILE A 57 -1.07 -6.75 7.73
C ILE A 57 -1.26 -5.39 8.40
N PHE A 58 -1.72 -4.38 7.66
CA PHE A 58 -1.96 -3.05 8.20
C PHE A 58 -2.97 -3.07 9.36
N ASN A 59 -4.09 -3.78 9.19
CA ASN A 59 -5.12 -3.90 10.22
C ASN A 59 -4.58 -4.62 11.46
N ALA A 60 -3.83 -5.72 11.28
CA ALA A 60 -3.22 -6.45 12.38
C ALA A 60 -2.21 -5.58 13.15
N MET A 61 -1.36 -4.83 12.44
CA MET A 61 -0.42 -3.91 13.08
C MET A 61 -1.13 -2.76 13.80
N GLN A 62 -2.22 -2.23 13.24
CA GLN A 62 -3.02 -1.17 13.85
C GLN A 62 -3.70 -1.66 15.14
N GLN A 63 -4.33 -2.83 15.12
CA GLN A 63 -4.98 -3.43 16.29
C GLN A 63 -4.01 -3.65 17.46
N ARG A 64 -2.74 -3.95 17.15
CA ARG A 64 -1.66 -4.16 18.13
C ARG A 64 -0.95 -2.86 18.54
N GLY A 65 -1.36 -1.71 18.01
CA GLY A 65 -0.72 -0.41 18.27
C GLY A 65 0.69 -0.28 17.67
N TRP A 66 1.04 -1.12 16.69
CA TRP A 66 2.36 -1.10 16.04
C TRP A 66 2.43 -0.16 14.85
N TYR A 67 1.27 0.25 14.31
CA TYR A 67 1.18 1.17 13.19
C TYR A 67 0.17 2.28 13.48
N THR A 68 0.66 3.46 13.84
CA THR A 68 -0.17 4.62 14.15
C THR A 68 -0.32 5.51 12.92
N VAL A 69 -1.56 5.68 12.46
CA VAL A 69 -1.88 6.62 11.39
C VAL A 69 -2.40 7.92 11.98
N LYS A 70 -1.75 9.03 11.65
CA LYS A 70 -2.24 10.36 12.00
C LYS A 70 -3.42 10.70 11.09
N LYS A 71 -4.59 10.95 11.67
CA LYS A 71 -5.73 11.52 10.92
C LYS A 71 -5.34 12.90 10.42
N ALA A 72 -5.64 13.18 9.15
CA ALA A 72 -5.51 14.53 8.61
C ALA A 72 -6.45 15.49 9.36
N ALA A 73 -6.06 16.76 9.50
CA ALA A 73 -6.95 17.76 10.09
C ALA A 73 -8.15 18.00 9.15
N ALA A 74 -9.34 18.23 9.72
CA ALA A 74 -10.55 18.44 8.91
C ALA A 74 -10.39 19.62 7.92
N GLN A 75 -9.66 20.66 8.34
CA GLN A 75 -9.35 21.81 7.49
C GLN A 75 -8.48 21.44 6.28
N ASP A 76 -7.51 20.55 6.44
CA ASP A 76 -6.65 20.08 5.34
C ASP A 76 -7.48 19.28 4.32
N VAL A 77 -8.39 18.43 4.82
CA VAL A 77 -9.31 17.66 3.97
C VAL A 77 -10.23 18.59 3.18
N GLN A 78 -10.79 19.61 3.83
CA GLN A 78 -11.66 20.59 3.19
C GLN A 78 -10.89 21.41 2.13
N THR A 79 -9.69 21.86 2.46
CA THR A 79 -8.81 22.61 1.55
C THR A 79 -8.46 21.77 0.31
N ALA A 80 -8.12 20.49 0.49
CA ALA A 80 -7.88 19.58 -0.63
C ALA A 80 -9.13 19.43 -1.51
N LYS A 81 -10.30 19.23 -0.90
CA LYS A 81 -11.58 19.11 -1.62
C LYS A 81 -11.88 20.34 -2.46
N ASP A 82 -11.71 21.53 -1.90
CA ASP A 82 -11.97 22.80 -2.59
C ASP A 82 -11.00 23.02 -3.76
N LYS A 83 -9.71 22.71 -3.57
CA LYS A 83 -8.70 22.74 -4.64
C LYS A 83 -9.09 21.87 -5.84
N TYR A 84 -9.51 20.63 -5.60
CA TYR A 84 -9.89 19.72 -6.70
C TYR A 84 -11.23 20.11 -7.35
N ASN A 85 -12.15 20.71 -6.61
CA ASN A 85 -13.37 21.30 -7.20
C ASN A 85 -13.04 22.45 -8.16
N GLN A 86 -12.08 23.30 -7.78
CA GLN A 86 -11.61 24.37 -8.66
C GLN A 86 -10.97 23.82 -9.93
N ILE A 87 -10.00 22.90 -9.82
CA ILE A 87 -9.36 22.26 -10.97
C ILE A 87 -10.40 21.61 -11.89
N LYS A 88 -11.40 20.92 -11.32
CA LYS A 88 -12.48 20.30 -12.09
C LYS A 88 -13.29 21.33 -12.90
N ASN A 89 -13.49 22.54 -12.38
CA ASN A 89 -14.21 23.59 -13.09
C ASN A 89 -13.35 24.22 -14.20
N GLU A 90 -12.04 24.29 -14.03
CA GLU A 90 -11.10 24.79 -15.04
C GLU A 90 -10.89 23.81 -16.21
N LEU A 91 -11.16 22.52 -16.00
CA LEU A 91 -11.08 21.48 -17.03
C LEU A 91 -12.35 21.33 -17.89
N LYS A 92 -13.39 22.11 -17.60
CA LYS A 92 -14.64 22.14 -18.38
C LYS A 92 -14.62 23.27 -19.40
#